data_AF-A0A952J1K5-F1
#
_entry.id   AF-A0A952J1K5-F1
#
_cell.length_a   1.000
_cell.length_b   1.000
_cell.length_c   1.000
_cell.angle_alpha   90.00
_cell.angle_beta   90.00
_cell.angle_gamma   90.00
#
_symmetry.space_group_name_H-M   'P 1'
#
loop_
_entity.id
_entity.type
_entity.pdbx_description
1 polymer ?
#
loop_
_entity_poly.entity_id
_entity_poly.type
_entity_poly.pdbx_seq_one_letter_code
_entity_poly.pdbx_strand_id
1 'polypeptide(L)'
;MNPSSNDIDMSIAGLHTAYRTGSLTPEKVCSSILELSQGLEHHNIWITLLNEKELQPYLDNLDHLNRDECPLWGIPFTLKDNIDLAG
;
A
#
# COMPACT_ATOMS: atom_id res chain seq x y z
N MET A 1 -11.31 -10.87 -10.91
CA MET A 1 -11.93 -9.54 -10.80
C MET A 1 -11.19 -8.81 -9.71
N ASN A 2 -10.49 -7.73 -10.04
CA ASN A 2 -9.95 -6.83 -9.02
C ASN A 2 -11.14 -6.14 -8.36
N PRO A 3 -11.24 -6.13 -7.02
CA PRO A 3 -12.34 -5.43 -6.36
C PRO A 3 -12.28 -3.95 -6.75
N SER A 4 -13.43 -3.40 -7.15
CA SER A 4 -13.58 -1.96 -7.33
C SER A 4 -13.22 -1.25 -6.02
N SER A 5 -12.38 -0.20 -6.10
CA SER A 5 -11.77 0.49 -4.94
C SER A 5 -12.74 1.05 -3.89
N ASN A 6 -14.05 1.00 -4.14
CA ASN A 6 -15.09 1.48 -3.24
C ASN A 6 -15.52 0.46 -2.16
N ASP A 7 -15.06 -0.80 -2.22
CA ASP A 7 -15.41 -1.88 -1.27
C ASP A 7 -14.28 -2.27 -0.31
N ILE A 8 -13.10 -1.66 -0.41
CA ILE A 8 -11.98 -1.94 0.49
C ILE A 8 -12.06 -1.02 1.71
N ASP A 9 -12.23 -1.59 2.90
CA ASP A 9 -12.05 -0.84 4.15
C ASP A 9 -10.56 -0.52 4.35
N MET A 10 -10.17 0.69 3.97
CA MET A 10 -8.82 1.22 4.04
C MET A 10 -8.40 1.63 5.48
N SER A 11 -9.23 1.41 6.49
CA SER A 11 -8.80 1.59 7.88
C SER A 11 -7.73 0.56 8.26
N ILE A 12 -6.87 0.89 9.23
CA ILE A 12 -5.83 -0.04 9.73
C ILE A 12 -6.46 -1.37 10.19
N ALA A 13 -7.60 -1.30 10.91
CA ALA A 13 -8.29 -2.49 11.40
C ALA A 13 -8.92 -3.32 10.27
N GLY A 14 -9.48 -2.65 9.26
CA GLY A 14 -10.04 -3.29 8.06
C GLY A 14 -8.98 -4.04 7.27
N LEU A 15 -7.87 -3.37 6.94
CA LEU A 15 -6.74 -3.97 6.23
C LEU A 15 -6.12 -5.14 7.00
N HIS A 16 -5.86 -4.99 8.30
CA HIS A 16 -5.36 -6.10 9.12
C HIS A 16 -6.29 -7.32 9.12
N THR A 17 -7.60 -7.08 9.21
CA THR A 17 -8.59 -8.14 9.14
C THR A 17 -8.52 -8.85 7.78
N ALA A 18 -8.49 -8.09 6.68
CA ALA A 18 -8.42 -8.62 5.33
C ALA A 18 -7.11 -9.39 5.05
N TYR A 19 -5.98 -8.91 5.56
CA TYR A 19 -4.69 -9.60 5.43
C TYR A 19 -4.64 -10.88 6.26
N ARG A 20 -5.30 -10.92 7.42
CA ARG A 20 -5.36 -12.11 8.28
C ARG A 20 -6.27 -13.19 7.73
N THR A 21 -7.35 -12.82 7.06
CA THR A 21 -8.25 -13.77 6.38
C THR A 21 -7.74 -14.17 4.99
N GLY A 22 -6.72 -13.51 4.47
CA GLY A 22 -6.17 -13.73 3.13
C GLY A 22 -7.10 -13.25 2.01
N SER A 23 -8.16 -12.50 2.33
CA SER A 23 -9.06 -11.93 1.33
C SER A 23 -8.38 -10.83 0.52
N LEU A 24 -7.34 -10.22 1.08
CA LEU A 24 -6.51 -9.20 0.45
C LEU A 24 -5.05 -9.40 0.84
N THR A 25 -4.13 -8.84 0.06
CA THR A 25 -2.70 -8.83 0.38
C THR A 25 -2.14 -7.41 0.22
N PRO A 26 -1.05 -7.05 0.92
CA PRO A 26 -0.41 -5.74 0.75
C PRO A 26 -0.07 -5.41 -0.70
N GLU A 27 0.38 -6.39 -1.49
CA GLU A 27 0.71 -6.22 -2.91
C GLU A 27 -0.51 -5.80 -3.73
N LYS A 28 -1.65 -6.46 -3.50
CA LYS A 28 -2.92 -6.12 -4.19
C LYS A 28 -3.40 -4.73 -3.81
N VAL A 29 -3.28 -4.36 -2.53
CA VAL A 29 -3.63 -3.01 -2.06
C VAL A 29 -2.76 -1.95 -2.74
N CYS A 30 -1.44 -2.13 -2.71
CA CYS A 30 -0.50 -1.20 -3.33
C CYS A 30 -0.74 -1.07 -4.85
N SER A 31 -0.98 -2.19 -5.54
CA SER A 31 -1.29 -2.18 -6.99
C SER A 31 -2.59 -1.40 -7.28
N SER A 32 -3.66 -1.62 -6.51
CA SER A 32 -4.91 -0.87 -6.68
C SER A 32 -4.77 0.63 -6.37
N ILE A 33 -3.97 1.01 -5.37
CA ILE A 33 -3.67 2.41 -5.06
C ILE A 33 -2.85 3.05 -6.18
N LEU A 34 -1.87 2.33 -6.73
CA LEU A 34 -1.04 2.81 -7.83
C LEU A 34 -1.87 3.06 -9.09
N GLU A 35 -2.74 2.12 -9.48
CA GLU A 35 -3.65 2.26 -10.61
C GLU A 35 -4.57 3.48 -10.44
N LEU A 36 -5.17 3.65 -9.26
CA LEU A 36 -5.99 4.82 -8.95
C LEU A 36 -5.19 6.12 -9.01
N SER A 37 -3.98 6.12 -8.48
CA SER A 37 -3.10 7.29 -8.43
C SER A 37 -2.68 7.75 -9.83
N GLN A 38 -2.40 6.81 -10.72
CA GLN A 38 -2.11 7.08 -12.14
C GLN A 38 -3.34 7.68 -12.84
N GLY A 39 -4.54 7.16 -12.57
CA GLY A 39 -5.78 7.74 -13.09
C GLY A 39 -6.08 9.17 -12.61
N LEU A 40 -5.42 9.61 -11.54
CA LEU A 40 -5.57 10.94 -10.93
C LEU A 40 -4.36 11.84 -11.16
N GLU A 41 -3.46 11.51 -12.10
CA GLU A 41 -2.22 12.27 -12.35
C GLU A 41 -2.48 13.78 -12.53
N HIS A 42 -3.55 14.16 -13.25
CA HIS A 42 -3.93 15.55 -13.49
C HIS A 42 -4.29 16.35 -12.23
N HIS A 43 -4.52 15.70 -11.09
CA HIS A 43 -4.78 16.36 -9.82
C HIS A 43 -3.50 16.81 -9.10
N ASN A 44 -2.31 16.49 -9.62
CA ASN A 44 -1.00 16.88 -9.07
C ASN A 44 -0.86 16.53 -7.57
N ILE A 45 -1.40 15.37 -7.16
CA ILE A 45 -1.36 14.90 -5.77
C ILE A 45 0.06 14.48 -5.38
N TRP A 46 0.81 13.91 -6.31
CA TRP A 46 2.12 13.32 -6.09
C TRP A 46 3.21 14.14 -6.79
N ILE A 47 4.29 14.43 -6.07
CA ILE A 47 5.56 14.90 -6.67
C ILE A 47 6.30 13.69 -7.24
N THR A 48 6.42 12.65 -6.43
CA THR A 48 6.97 11.35 -6.82
C THR A 48 5.95 10.26 -6.50
N LEU A 49 5.67 9.41 -7.49
CA LEU A 49 4.84 8.22 -7.34
C LEU A 49 5.69 7.00 -7.68
N LEU A 50 5.94 6.14 -6.70
CA LEU A 50 6.73 4.93 -6.91
C LEU A 50 6.02 3.98 -7.88
N ASN A 51 6.78 3.36 -8.77
CA ASN A 51 6.28 2.28 -9.62
C ASN A 51 6.34 0.91 -8.91
N GLU A 52 5.74 -0.12 -9.52
CA GLU A 52 5.67 -1.47 -8.94
C GLU A 52 7.05 -2.04 -8.57
N LYS A 53 8.09 -1.79 -9.38
CA LYS A 53 9.45 -2.29 -9.10
C LYS A 53 10.09 -1.58 -7.93
N GLU A 54 9.81 -0.29 -7.76
CA GLU A 54 10.31 0.51 -6.63
C GLU A 54 9.58 0.13 -5.32
N LEU A 55 8.33 -0.32 -5.41
CA LEU A 55 7.56 -0.81 -4.26
C LEU A 55 7.96 -2.23 -3.83
N GLN A 56 8.41 -3.08 -4.76
CA GLN A 56 8.66 -4.49 -4.50
C GLN A 56 9.59 -4.78 -3.31
N PRO A 57 10.73 -4.08 -3.12
CA PRO A 57 11.61 -4.33 -1.96
C PRO A 57 10.93 -4.13 -0.61
N TYR A 58 10.00 -3.17 -0.51
CA TYR A 58 9.25 -2.92 0.71
C TYR A 58 8.21 -4.01 0.98
N LEU A 59 7.59 -4.54 -0.08
CA LEU A 59 6.65 -5.65 -0.01
C LEU A 59 7.36 -6.95 0.38
N ASP A 60 8.48 -7.27 -0.27
CA ASP A 60 9.30 -8.45 0.05
C ASP A 60 9.77 -8.43 1.50
N ASN A 61 10.11 -7.26 2.04
CA ASN A 61 10.53 -7.13 3.43
C ASN A 61 9.43 -7.49 4.44
N LEU A 62 8.14 -7.46 4.05
CA LEU A 62 7.05 -7.87 4.94
C LEU A 62 7.11 -9.35 5.32
N ASP A 63 7.66 -10.20 4.44
CA ASP A 63 7.84 -11.64 4.71
C ASP A 63 8.86 -11.91 5.82
N HIS A 64 9.70 -10.92 6.14
CA HIS A 64 10.71 -10.99 7.20
C HIS A 64 10.23 -10.37 8.52
N LEU A 65 9.04 -9.79 8.54
CA LEU A 65 8.47 -9.13 9.72
C LEU A 65 7.35 -9.96 10.32
N ASN A 66 7.34 -10.07 11.66
CA ASN A 66 6.20 -10.65 12.35
C ASN A 66 5.04 -9.65 12.36
N ARG A 67 3.94 -10.00 11.67
CA ARG A 67 2.72 -9.19 11.61
C ARG A 67 2.17 -8.84 12.99
N ASP A 68 2.23 -9.74 13.96
CA ASP A 68 1.65 -9.53 15.29
C ASP A 68 2.48 -8.57 16.17
N GLU A 69 3.76 -8.38 15.83
CA GLU A 69 4.67 -7.45 16.53
C GLU A 69 4.76 -6.08 15.83
N CYS A 70 4.29 -5.99 14.58
CA CYS A 70 4.38 -4.80 13.75
C CYS A 70 2.97 -4.18 13.57
N PRO A 71 2.58 -3.18 14.38
CA PRO A 71 1.21 -2.63 14.35
C PRO A 71 0.81 -2.00 13.01
N LEU A 72 1.79 -1.64 12.16
CA LEU A 72 1.59 -1.08 10.82
C LEU A 72 2.04 -2.02 9.70
N TRP A 73 2.18 -3.32 9.97
CA TRP A 73 2.55 -4.31 8.97
C TRP A 73 1.63 -4.22 7.74
N GLY A 74 2.20 -4.01 6.55
CA GLY A 74 1.47 -3.96 5.28
C GLY A 74 0.50 -2.79 5.10
N ILE A 75 0.53 -1.77 5.97
CA ILE A 75 -0.33 -0.59 5.85
C ILE A 75 0.30 0.44 4.88
N PRO A 76 -0.37 0.81 3.77
CA PRO A 76 0.13 1.83 2.86
C PRO A 76 0.03 3.21 3.48
N PHE A 77 1.02 4.06 3.21
CA PHE A 77 1.03 5.46 3.65
C PHE A 77 1.79 6.33 2.65
N THR A 78 1.69 7.64 2.85
CA THR A 78 2.35 8.64 2.02
C THR A 78 3.38 9.40 2.84
N LEU A 79 4.45 9.84 2.17
CA LEU A 79 5.44 10.71 2.76
C LEU A 79 5.33 12.09 2.12
N LYS A 80 5.42 13.13 2.96
CA LYS A 80 5.62 14.48 2.43
C LYS A 80 7.05 14.54 1.89
N ASP A 81 7.23 15.12 0.72
CA ASP A 81 8.52 15.17 -0.01
C ASP A 81 9.67 15.88 0.72
N ASN A 82 9.39 16.51 1.87
CA ASN A 82 10.41 17.03 2.78
C ASN A 82 10.98 15.96 3.74
N ILE A 83 10.51 14.71 3.66
CA ILE A 83 10.94 13.59 4.47
C ILE A 83 11.65 12.60 3.55
N ASP A 84 12.92 12.34 3.83
CA ASP A 84 13.72 11.41 3.05
C ASP A 84 13.20 9.98 3.20
N LEU A 85 12.96 9.33 2.07
CA LEU A 85 12.81 7.89 2.00
C LEU A 85 14.19 7.28 1.73
N ALA A 86 14.75 6.63 2.74
CA ALA A 86 15.97 5.85 2.55
C ALA A 86 15.65 4.61 1.71
N GLY A 87 16.31 4.49 0.55
CA GLY A 87 16.27 3.32 -0.32
C GLY A 87 17.35 2.31 0.01
#